data_AF-A0A2H6F8R5-F1
#
_entry.id   AF-A0A2H6F8R5-F1
#
_cell.length_a   1.000
_cell.length_b   1.000
_cell.length_c   1.000
_cell.angle_alpha   90.00
_cell.angle_beta   90.00
_cell.angle_gamma   90.00
#
_symmetry.space_group_name_H-M   'P 1'
#
loop_
_entity.id
_entity.type
_entity.pdbx_description
1 polymer ?
#
loop_
_entity_poly.entity_id
_entity_poly.type
_entity_poly.pdbx_seq_one_letter_code
_entity_poly.pdbx_strand_id
1 'polypeptide(L)'
;MNWSRFKKNIGIQVQLEPISCCLDSTGHELLEKNDNWIVENITNNEVIHLRNMRTNHIALLGKDHIYDFRTNPSMSDDHNTYGFLILKVQIFMQEDKLWLRPNWRPGERVTINSNRRMKPVWTKFMRVDAYAGVPPIASIAKIQYKLWSENKNVPLMIRIASDSKGKFSQELSGPSGVVDLLLTEKQAFYVSLSNPNLHYEIGVIGWEFE
;
A
#
# COMPACT_ATOMS: atom_id res chain seq x y z
N MET A 1 5.01 11.03 -6.94
CA MET A 1 4.41 11.85 -8.02
C MET A 1 4.77 13.33 -7.86
N ASN A 2 5.07 14.06 -8.96
CA ASN A 2 5.25 15.51 -8.93
C ASN A 2 3.88 16.22 -8.91
N TRP A 3 3.47 16.69 -7.72
CA TRP A 3 2.14 17.24 -7.49
C TRP A 3 1.86 18.54 -8.26
N SER A 4 2.84 19.43 -8.36
CA SER A 4 2.70 20.70 -9.10
C SER A 4 2.42 20.47 -10.58
N ARG A 5 2.97 19.39 -11.16
CA ARG A 5 2.65 18.98 -12.53
C ARG A 5 1.24 18.40 -12.63
N PHE A 6 0.84 17.56 -11.67
CA PHE A 6 -0.50 16.96 -11.66
C PHE A 6 -1.62 18.00 -11.59
N LYS A 7 -1.44 19.10 -10.85
CA LYS A 7 -2.43 20.19 -10.77
C LYS A 7 -2.82 20.81 -12.12
N LYS A 8 -1.98 20.67 -13.15
CA LYS A 8 -2.24 21.18 -14.51
C LYS A 8 -3.16 20.26 -15.32
N ASN A 9 -3.48 19.08 -14.81
CA ASN A 9 -4.25 18.07 -15.53
C ASN A 9 -5.76 18.16 -15.21
N ILE A 10 -6.30 19.34 -14.88
CA ILE A 10 -7.75 19.52 -14.76
C ILE A 10 -8.39 19.34 -16.15
N GLY A 11 -9.52 18.64 -16.21
CA GLY A 11 -10.22 18.27 -17.44
C GLY A 11 -9.73 16.97 -18.09
N ILE A 12 -8.63 16.37 -17.59
CA ILE A 12 -8.12 15.11 -18.12
C ILE A 12 -9.05 13.94 -17.80
N GLN A 13 -9.17 12.98 -18.72
CA GLN A 13 -9.83 11.71 -18.46
C GLN A 13 -8.83 10.69 -17.91
N VAL A 14 -9.21 9.95 -16.87
CA VAL A 14 -8.38 8.96 -16.22
C VAL A 14 -9.11 7.63 -16.03
N GLN A 15 -8.35 6.54 -16.15
CA GLN A 15 -8.73 5.23 -15.64
C GLN A 15 -8.11 5.05 -14.27
N LEU A 16 -8.85 4.41 -13.36
CA LEU A 16 -8.40 4.22 -11.98
C LEU A 16 -7.70 2.87 -11.83
N GLU A 17 -6.61 2.89 -11.08
CA GLU A 17 -5.92 1.67 -10.62
C GLU A 17 -5.85 1.70 -9.08
N PRO A 18 -6.58 0.85 -8.35
CA PRO A 18 -7.50 -0.16 -8.87
C PRO A 18 -8.78 0.43 -9.46
N ILE A 19 -9.43 -0.34 -10.34
CA ILE A 19 -10.74 -0.03 -10.91
C ILE A 19 -11.77 0.13 -9.78
N SER A 20 -12.65 1.11 -9.89
CA SER A 20 -13.74 1.32 -8.92
C SER A 20 -14.64 0.09 -8.82
N CYS A 21 -14.98 -0.31 -7.59
CA CYS A 21 -15.78 -1.48 -7.33
C CYS A 21 -17.27 -1.09 -7.30
N CYS A 22 -18.06 -1.61 -8.23
CA CYS A 22 -19.50 -1.36 -8.29
C CYS A 22 -20.26 -2.46 -7.54
N LEU A 23 -21.25 -2.05 -6.76
CA LEU A 23 -22.09 -2.91 -5.95
C LEU A 23 -23.55 -2.78 -6.36
N ASP A 24 -24.28 -3.89 -6.32
CA ASP A 24 -25.74 -3.87 -6.43
C ASP A 24 -26.41 -3.40 -5.12
N SER A 25 -27.74 -3.27 -5.12
CA SER A 25 -28.50 -2.84 -3.94
C SER A 25 -28.37 -3.78 -2.72
N THR A 26 -27.95 -5.02 -2.93
CA THR A 26 -27.72 -6.02 -1.89
C THR A 26 -26.26 -6.09 -1.41
N GLY A 27 -25.37 -5.30 -2.02
CA GLY A 27 -23.95 -5.26 -1.68
C GLY A 27 -23.12 -6.35 -2.36
N HIS A 28 -23.67 -7.04 -3.37
CA HIS A 28 -22.89 -7.95 -4.20
C HIS A 28 -22.16 -7.19 -5.29
N GLU A 29 -20.98 -7.70 -5.61
CA GLU A 29 -20.12 -7.10 -6.61
C GLU A 29 -20.67 -7.29 -8.02
N LEU A 30 -20.78 -6.20 -8.77
CA LEU A 30 -21.13 -6.22 -10.18
C LEU A 30 -19.89 -6.49 -11.04
N LEU A 31 -20.12 -6.94 -12.28
CA LEU A 31 -19.04 -7.13 -13.25
C LEU A 31 -18.18 -5.87 -13.36
N GLU A 32 -16.86 -6.05 -13.25
CA GLU A 32 -15.91 -4.95 -13.35
C GLU A 32 -16.08 -4.21 -14.69
N LYS A 33 -16.16 -2.89 -14.59
CA LYS A 33 -16.13 -1.99 -15.75
C LYS A 33 -15.06 -0.94 -15.51
N ASN A 34 -14.12 -0.85 -16.43
CA ASN A 34 -13.09 0.17 -16.41
C ASN A 34 -13.69 1.50 -16.89
N ASP A 35 -14.41 2.17 -16.00
CA ASP A 35 -15.05 3.45 -16.30
C ASP A 35 -14.00 4.56 -16.45
N ASN A 36 -14.26 5.49 -17.36
CA ASN A 36 -13.51 6.73 -17.43
C ASN A 36 -14.01 7.72 -16.37
N TRP A 37 -13.05 8.35 -15.70
CA TRP A 37 -13.28 9.43 -14.74
C TRP A 37 -12.68 10.71 -15.29
N ILE A 38 -13.22 11.86 -14.94
CA ILE A 38 -12.64 13.17 -15.29
C ILE A 38 -12.15 13.87 -14.03
N VAL A 39 -10.95 14.47 -14.10
CA VAL A 39 -10.43 15.34 -13.04
C VAL A 39 -11.09 16.70 -13.16
N GLU A 40 -12.17 16.94 -12.42
CA GLU A 40 -12.96 18.16 -12.58
C GLU A 40 -12.32 19.39 -11.94
N ASN A 41 -11.76 19.20 -10.75
CA ASN A 41 -11.19 20.28 -9.98
C ASN A 41 -10.18 19.74 -8.96
N ILE A 42 -9.26 20.60 -8.55
CA ILE A 42 -8.31 20.34 -7.47
C ILE A 42 -8.36 21.56 -6.55
N THR A 43 -8.89 21.38 -5.36
CA THR A 43 -9.05 22.45 -4.38
C THR A 43 -7.71 22.89 -3.79
N ASN A 44 -7.70 24.06 -3.13
CA ASN A 44 -6.52 24.58 -2.44
C ASN A 44 -6.01 23.64 -1.32
N ASN A 45 -6.91 22.86 -0.73
CA ASN A 45 -6.58 21.87 0.32
C ASN A 45 -6.06 20.55 -0.24
N GLU A 46 -5.59 20.54 -1.49
CA GLU A 46 -5.05 19.35 -2.16
C GLU A 46 -6.06 18.20 -2.30
N VAL A 47 -7.36 18.50 -2.31
CA VAL A 47 -8.45 17.54 -2.58
C VAL A 47 -8.85 17.60 -4.04
N ILE A 48 -8.86 16.44 -4.70
CA ILE A 48 -9.24 16.26 -6.10
C ILE A 48 -10.69 15.81 -6.17
N HIS A 49 -11.43 16.42 -7.09
CA HIS A 49 -12.79 16.05 -7.44
C HIS A 49 -12.73 15.21 -8.72
N LEU A 50 -12.99 13.91 -8.61
CA LEU A 50 -13.09 13.01 -9.76
C LEU A 50 -14.56 12.71 -10.02
N ARG A 51 -15.02 12.88 -11.26
CA ARG A 51 -16.38 12.49 -11.66
C ARG A 51 -16.35 11.28 -12.57
N ASN A 52 -17.11 10.25 -12.24
CA ASN A 52 -17.31 9.10 -13.11
C ASN A 52 -18.21 9.50 -14.29
N MET A 53 -17.71 9.38 -15.52
CA MET A 53 -18.42 9.86 -16.71
C MET A 53 -19.70 9.08 -17.02
N ARG A 54 -19.81 7.82 -16.56
CA ARG A 54 -20.95 6.94 -16.82
C ARG A 54 -22.04 7.08 -15.76
N THR A 55 -21.65 7.18 -14.49
CA THR A 55 -22.58 7.14 -13.35
C THR A 55 -22.76 8.47 -12.66
N ASN A 56 -21.97 9.49 -13.04
CA ASN A 56 -21.97 10.84 -12.45
C ASN A 56 -21.61 10.89 -10.96
N HIS A 57 -21.10 9.80 -10.38
CA HIS A 57 -20.55 9.81 -9.01
C HIS A 57 -19.35 10.74 -8.91
N ILE A 58 -19.25 11.44 -7.78
CA ILE A 58 -18.12 12.31 -7.47
C ILE A 58 -17.31 11.70 -6.33
N ALA A 59 -16.05 11.35 -6.59
CA ALA A 59 -15.09 10.94 -5.58
C ALA A 59 -14.23 12.12 -5.16
N LEU A 60 -14.12 12.33 -3.85
CA LEU A 60 -13.22 13.33 -3.25
C LEU A 60 -11.97 12.61 -2.73
N LEU A 61 -10.81 12.89 -3.34
CA LEU A 61 -9.55 12.24 -2.99
C LEU A 61 -8.53 13.25 -2.47
N GLY A 62 -7.97 13.01 -1.29
CA GLY A 62 -6.78 13.71 -0.84
C GLY A 62 -5.56 13.32 -1.68
N LYS A 63 -4.56 14.20 -1.73
CA LYS A 63 -3.26 13.91 -2.36
C LYS A 63 -2.60 12.63 -1.86
N ASP A 64 -2.75 12.32 -0.57
CA ASP A 64 -2.21 11.13 0.06
C ASP A 64 -2.87 9.83 -0.43
N HIS A 65 -4.12 9.91 -0.91
CA HIS A 65 -4.83 8.81 -1.57
C HIS A 65 -4.28 8.45 -2.95
N ILE A 66 -3.45 9.32 -3.54
CA ILE A 66 -2.83 9.07 -4.86
C ILE A 66 -1.39 8.64 -4.67
N TYR A 67 -1.05 7.57 -5.39
CA TYR A 67 0.30 7.06 -5.46
C TYR A 67 1.05 7.69 -6.65
N ASP A 68 0.47 7.58 -7.84
CA ASP A 68 1.11 8.00 -9.09
C ASP A 68 0.07 8.36 -10.17
N PHE A 69 0.52 9.11 -11.18
CA PHE A 69 -0.24 9.42 -12.38
C PHE A 69 0.62 9.16 -13.60
N ARG A 70 0.06 8.45 -14.58
CA ARG A 70 0.76 8.11 -15.83
C ARG A 70 -0.12 8.46 -17.01
N THR A 71 0.42 9.19 -17.98
CA THR A 71 -0.29 9.42 -19.25
C THR A 71 -0.46 8.09 -19.98
N ASN A 72 -1.59 7.93 -20.67
CA ASN A 72 -1.86 6.80 -21.55
C ASN A 72 -1.80 7.26 -23.01
N PRO A 73 -0.66 7.10 -23.71
CA PRO A 73 -0.51 7.60 -25.08
C PRO A 73 -1.39 6.88 -26.10
N SER A 74 -1.82 5.64 -25.84
CA SER A 74 -2.61 4.87 -26.81
C SER A 74 -4.06 5.37 -26.94
N MET A 75 -4.55 6.06 -25.91
CA MET A 75 -5.90 6.64 -25.89
C MET A 75 -5.88 8.16 -26.07
N SER A 76 -4.71 8.79 -25.96
CA SER A 76 -4.59 10.24 -26.09
C SER A 76 -4.56 10.64 -27.56
N ASP A 77 -5.29 11.69 -27.90
CA ASP A 77 -5.27 12.35 -29.21
C ASP A 77 -4.82 13.82 -29.04
N ASP A 78 -4.77 14.59 -30.14
CA ASP A 78 -4.32 15.98 -30.12
C ASP A 78 -5.16 16.90 -29.21
N HIS A 79 -6.38 16.50 -28.86
CA HIS A 79 -7.36 17.31 -28.14
C HIS A 79 -7.69 16.75 -26.75
N ASN A 80 -7.54 15.45 -26.55
CA ASN A 80 -7.92 14.74 -25.33
C ASN A 80 -6.72 13.98 -24.77
N THR A 81 -6.28 14.38 -23.58
CA THR A 81 -5.28 13.61 -22.85
C THR A 81 -5.98 12.56 -21.98
N TYR A 82 -5.46 11.33 -22.00
CA TYR A 82 -5.91 10.25 -21.13
C TYR A 82 -4.77 9.79 -20.21
N GLY A 83 -5.10 9.24 -19.06
CA GLY A 83 -4.11 8.69 -18.14
C GLY A 83 -4.64 7.59 -17.22
N PHE A 84 -3.71 7.02 -16.46
CA PHE A 84 -3.97 6.12 -15.36
C PHE A 84 -3.69 6.85 -14.06
N LEU A 85 -4.62 6.76 -13.12
CA LEU A 85 -4.48 7.29 -11.77
C LEU A 85 -4.32 6.13 -10.79
N ILE A 86 -3.10 5.94 -10.29
CA ILE A 86 -2.77 4.87 -9.35
C ILE A 86 -3.10 5.36 -7.94
N LEU A 87 -4.04 4.69 -7.29
CA LEU A 87 -4.59 5.02 -5.99
C LEU A 87 -4.04 4.12 -4.88
N LYS A 88 -3.91 4.70 -3.70
CA LYS A 88 -3.69 4.00 -2.42
C LYS A 88 -4.99 3.62 -1.73
N VAL A 89 -6.13 3.86 -2.39
CA VAL A 89 -7.47 3.54 -1.87
C VAL A 89 -8.31 2.87 -2.95
N GLN A 90 -9.25 2.04 -2.54
CA GLN A 90 -10.28 1.46 -3.37
C GLN A 90 -11.54 2.31 -3.25
N ILE A 91 -12.04 2.77 -4.40
CA ILE A 91 -13.36 3.40 -4.49
C ILE A 91 -14.41 2.30 -4.59
N PHE A 92 -15.45 2.37 -3.77
CA PHE A 92 -16.66 1.56 -3.86
C PHE A 92 -17.85 2.46 -4.19
N MET A 93 -18.71 1.99 -5.09
CA MET A 93 -19.92 2.67 -5.51
C MET A 93 -21.10 1.73 -5.35
N GLN A 94 -22.17 2.20 -4.70
CA GLN A 94 -23.41 1.47 -4.52
C GLN A 94 -24.56 2.46 -4.62
N GLU A 95 -25.41 2.32 -5.64
CA GLU A 95 -26.51 3.25 -5.93
C GLU A 95 -26.01 4.69 -6.10
N ASP A 96 -26.29 5.59 -5.14
CA ASP A 96 -25.84 6.99 -5.08
C ASP A 96 -24.69 7.21 -4.07
N LYS A 97 -24.26 6.14 -3.41
CA LYS A 97 -23.25 6.18 -2.34
C LYS A 97 -21.88 5.84 -2.88
N LEU A 98 -20.89 6.58 -2.39
CA LEU A 98 -19.49 6.34 -2.65
C LEU A 98 -18.71 6.34 -1.33
N TRP A 99 -17.84 5.36 -1.15
CA TRP A 99 -16.89 5.35 -0.03
C TRP A 99 -15.53 4.82 -0.46
N LEU A 100 -14.52 5.10 0.36
CA LEU A 100 -13.13 4.73 0.14
C LEU A 100 -12.71 3.66 1.16
N ARG A 101 -11.85 2.73 0.76
CA ARG A 101 -11.08 1.90 1.71
C ARG A 101 -9.60 1.99 1.39
N PRO A 102 -8.70 2.09 2.38
CA PRO A 102 -7.26 2.03 2.14
C PRO A 102 -6.83 0.71 1.50
N ASN A 103 -5.93 0.81 0.53
CA ASN A 103 -5.23 -0.32 -0.08
C ASN A 103 -3.86 -0.46 0.57
N TRP A 104 -3.48 -1.69 0.90
CA TRP A 104 -2.13 -1.96 1.42
C TRP A 104 -1.05 -1.91 0.33
N ARG A 105 -1.47 -2.10 -0.93
CA ARG A 105 -0.63 -2.04 -2.12
C ARG A 105 -1.29 -1.07 -3.11
N PRO A 106 -0.65 0.04 -3.46
CA PRO A 106 -1.19 0.97 -4.44
C PRO A 106 -1.50 0.26 -5.76
N GLY A 107 -2.61 0.61 -6.41
CA GLY A 107 -3.05 -0.06 -7.64
C GLY A 107 -3.77 -1.41 -7.44
N GLU A 108 -3.66 -2.03 -6.26
CA GLU A 108 -4.28 -3.34 -6.02
C GLU A 108 -5.70 -3.22 -5.46
N ARG A 109 -6.62 -4.01 -6.03
CA ARG A 109 -8.03 -4.01 -5.67
C ARG A 109 -8.26 -4.57 -4.26
N VAL A 110 -9.17 -3.94 -3.52
CA VAL A 110 -9.67 -4.46 -2.24
C VAL A 110 -11.05 -5.09 -2.47
N THR A 111 -11.20 -6.37 -2.15
CA THR A 111 -12.50 -7.08 -2.27
C THR A 111 -13.47 -6.63 -1.17
N ILE A 112 -14.79 -6.67 -1.41
CA ILE A 112 -15.80 -6.33 -0.38
C ILE A 112 -15.65 -7.21 0.87
N ASN A 113 -15.37 -8.50 0.65
CA ASN A 113 -15.14 -9.48 1.72
C ASN A 113 -13.81 -9.33 2.45
N SER A 114 -13.01 -8.31 2.14
CA SER A 114 -11.83 -7.94 2.94
C SER A 114 -12.14 -7.62 4.41
N ASN A 115 -13.41 -7.53 4.81
CA ASN A 115 -13.80 -7.51 6.22
C ASN A 115 -13.47 -8.81 6.97
N ARG A 116 -13.21 -9.92 6.27
CA ARG A 116 -12.55 -11.11 6.85
C ARG A 116 -11.04 -11.03 6.68
N ARG A 117 -10.43 -9.88 6.98
CA ARG A 117 -9.00 -9.84 7.25
C ARG A 117 -8.72 -10.87 8.33
N MET A 118 -7.84 -11.81 8.02
CA MET A 118 -7.37 -12.72 9.04
C MET A 118 -6.73 -11.87 10.13
N LYS A 119 -7.14 -12.06 11.38
CA LYS A 119 -6.42 -11.45 12.50
C LYS A 119 -4.96 -11.95 12.43
N PRO A 120 -3.96 -11.10 12.72
CA PRO A 120 -2.57 -11.54 12.79
C PRO A 120 -2.45 -12.75 13.73
N VAL A 121 -1.87 -13.82 13.21
CA VAL A 121 -1.47 -15.00 13.98
C VAL A 121 0.05 -15.00 13.98
N TRP A 122 0.62 -14.37 15.01
CA TRP A 122 2.06 -14.20 15.12
C TRP A 122 2.77 -15.53 15.24
N THR A 123 3.77 -15.75 14.38
CA THR A 123 4.66 -16.90 14.50
C THR A 123 5.53 -16.77 15.75
N LYS A 124 6.15 -17.86 16.20
CA LYS A 124 7.25 -17.75 17.17
C LYS A 124 8.37 -16.90 16.58
N PHE A 125 9.10 -16.22 17.46
CA PHE A 125 10.30 -15.50 17.06
C PHE A 125 11.33 -16.49 16.52
N MET A 126 11.76 -16.25 15.29
CA MET A 126 12.82 -16.98 14.60
C MET A 126 14.09 -16.15 14.69
N ARG A 127 15.20 -16.78 15.08
CA ARG A 127 16.50 -16.13 15.13
C ARG A 127 17.02 -15.91 13.71
N VAL A 128 17.57 -14.72 13.47
CA VAL A 128 18.29 -14.37 12.24
C VAL A 128 19.72 -14.03 12.63
N ASP A 129 20.64 -14.83 12.11
CA ASP A 129 22.07 -14.62 12.31
C ASP A 129 22.60 -13.59 11.31
N ALA A 130 23.23 -12.53 11.81
CA ALA A 130 23.73 -11.40 11.03
C ALA A 130 25.27 -11.36 10.95
N TYR A 131 25.95 -12.48 11.26
CA TYR A 131 27.41 -12.57 11.32
C TYR A 131 28.11 -12.11 10.04
N ALA A 132 27.52 -12.37 8.87
CA ALA A 132 28.11 -12.04 7.58
C ALA A 132 28.07 -10.54 7.25
N GLY A 133 27.23 -9.74 7.95
CA GLY A 133 26.95 -8.35 7.56
C GLY A 133 26.99 -7.33 8.69
N VAL A 134 27.24 -7.74 9.94
CA VAL A 134 27.29 -6.84 11.10
C VAL A 134 28.54 -7.11 11.92
N PRO A 135 29.39 -6.11 12.19
CA PRO A 135 30.53 -6.30 13.09
C PRO A 135 30.11 -6.64 14.52
N PRO A 136 30.89 -7.44 15.28
CA PRO A 136 30.54 -7.84 16.65
C PRO A 136 30.38 -6.70 17.66
N ILE A 137 30.94 -5.53 17.36
CA ILE A 137 30.93 -4.34 18.21
C ILE A 137 29.84 -3.32 17.81
N ALA A 138 29.04 -3.62 16.79
CA ALA A 138 27.96 -2.72 16.37
C ALA A 138 26.81 -2.73 17.39
N SER A 139 26.33 -1.55 17.75
CA SER A 139 25.23 -1.35 18.70
C SER A 139 23.88 -1.28 17.98
N ILE A 140 23.84 -0.76 16.75
CA ILE A 140 22.62 -0.61 15.96
C ILE A 140 22.81 -1.28 14.59
N ALA A 141 21.79 -2.00 14.14
CA ALA A 141 21.70 -2.54 12.78
C ALA A 141 20.53 -1.92 12.03
N LYS A 142 20.76 -1.55 10.76
CA LYS A 142 19.74 -1.10 9.82
C LYS A 142 19.24 -2.30 9.02
N ILE A 143 18.03 -2.75 9.33
CA ILE A 143 17.44 -3.98 8.80
C ILE A 143 16.46 -3.62 7.70
N GLN A 144 16.64 -4.20 6.50
CA GLN A 144 15.69 -4.12 5.41
C GLN A 144 14.89 -5.42 5.33
N TYR A 145 13.60 -5.31 5.05
CA TYR A 145 12.72 -6.45 4.85
C TYR A 145 11.81 -6.27 3.63
N LYS A 146 11.36 -7.41 3.08
CA LYS A 146 10.25 -7.52 2.13
C LYS A 146 9.33 -8.67 2.55
N LEU A 147 8.02 -8.48 2.44
CA LEU A 147 6.97 -9.45 2.78
C LEU A 147 6.03 -9.64 1.59
N TRP A 148 5.63 -10.88 1.33
CA TRP A 148 4.58 -11.18 0.36
C TRP A 148 3.79 -12.43 0.75
N SER A 149 2.58 -12.55 0.21
CA SER A 149 1.75 -13.74 0.32
C SER A 149 0.94 -13.89 -0.95
N GLU A 150 0.70 -15.13 -1.36
CA GLU A 150 -0.28 -15.46 -2.41
C GLU A 150 -1.71 -15.19 -1.94
N ASN A 151 -1.96 -15.22 -0.62
CA ASN A 151 -3.26 -14.92 -0.05
C ASN A 151 -3.38 -13.44 0.32
N LYS A 152 -4.16 -12.69 -0.46
CA LYS A 152 -4.39 -11.25 -0.31
C LYS A 152 -5.07 -10.85 1.01
N ASN A 153 -5.67 -11.80 1.73
CA ASN A 153 -6.31 -11.55 3.03
C ASN A 153 -5.35 -11.68 4.22
N VAL A 154 -4.13 -12.14 3.98
CA VAL A 154 -3.09 -12.24 5.00
C VAL A 154 -2.49 -10.86 5.25
N PRO A 155 -2.49 -10.35 6.50
CA PRO A 155 -1.82 -9.09 6.81
C PRO A 155 -0.31 -9.25 6.60
N LEU A 156 0.31 -8.32 5.87
CA LEU A 156 1.77 -8.27 5.68
C LEU A 156 2.38 -7.46 6.82
N MET A 157 2.71 -8.13 7.93
CA MET A 157 3.31 -7.49 9.08
C MET A 157 4.45 -8.35 9.63
N ILE A 158 5.42 -7.67 10.25
CA ILE A 158 6.59 -8.29 10.86
C ILE A 158 6.86 -7.62 12.21
N ARG A 159 7.27 -8.42 13.18
CA ARG A 159 7.90 -7.94 14.42
C ARG A 159 9.38 -8.25 14.36
N ILE A 160 10.20 -7.26 14.60
CA ILE A 160 11.66 -7.39 14.67
C ILE A 160 12.07 -7.05 16.09
N ALA A 161 12.77 -7.96 16.75
CA ALA A 161 13.17 -7.85 18.14
C ALA A 161 14.67 -8.06 18.32
N SER A 162 15.24 -7.42 19.33
CA SER A 162 16.66 -7.58 19.68
C SER A 162 16.95 -8.84 20.50
N ASP A 163 15.94 -9.40 21.18
CA ASP A 163 16.05 -10.62 21.99
C ASP A 163 15.00 -11.68 21.63
N SER A 164 15.29 -12.92 22.02
CA SER A 164 14.44 -14.09 21.78
C SER A 164 13.06 -14.03 22.43
N LYS A 165 12.88 -13.15 23.44
CA LYS A 165 11.62 -12.98 24.17
C LYS A 165 10.72 -11.93 23.54
N GLY A 166 11.24 -11.15 22.59
CA GLY A 166 10.51 -10.05 21.97
C GLY A 166 10.33 -8.83 22.88
N LYS A 167 11.13 -8.67 23.94
CA LYS A 167 10.91 -7.59 24.93
C LYS A 167 11.09 -6.20 24.29
N PHE A 168 12.06 -6.08 23.39
CA PHE A 168 12.33 -4.87 22.62
C PHE A 168 12.03 -5.14 21.15
N SER A 169 10.75 -5.23 20.82
CA SER A 169 10.28 -5.47 19.45
C SER A 169 9.64 -4.24 18.83
N GLN A 170 9.87 -4.03 17.54
CA GLN A 170 9.14 -3.09 16.72
C GLN A 170 8.18 -3.84 15.79
N GLU A 171 6.91 -3.44 15.77
CA GLU A 171 5.90 -3.98 14.87
C GLU A 171 5.79 -3.09 13.63
N LEU A 172 5.96 -3.69 12.46
CA LEU A 172 6.02 -3.00 11.17
C LEU A 172 4.98 -3.62 10.24
N SER A 173 4.40 -2.79 9.37
CA SER A 173 3.39 -3.20 8.40
C SER A 173 3.77 -2.77 7.00
N GLY A 174 3.43 -3.61 6.02
CA GLY A 174 3.60 -3.31 4.60
C GLY A 174 4.45 -4.36 3.86
N PRO A 175 4.54 -4.25 2.53
CA PRO A 175 5.27 -5.20 1.70
C PRO A 175 6.80 -5.05 1.81
N SER A 176 7.31 -3.94 2.34
CA SER A 176 8.75 -3.73 2.53
C SER A 176 9.01 -2.54 3.46
N GLY A 177 10.17 -2.52 4.11
CA GLY A 177 10.60 -1.38 4.91
C GLY A 177 12.05 -1.49 5.37
N VAL A 178 12.50 -0.44 6.04
CA VAL A 178 13.81 -0.36 6.70
C VAL A 178 13.58 0.09 8.13
N VAL A 179 14.26 -0.54 9.08
CA VAL A 179 14.17 -0.20 10.50
C VAL A 179 15.55 -0.21 11.14
N ASP A 180 15.78 0.71 12.07
CA ASP A 180 16.96 0.70 12.92
C ASP A 180 16.64 -0.09 14.20
N LEU A 181 17.48 -1.08 14.50
CA LEU A 181 17.33 -1.97 15.64
C LEU A 181 18.57 -1.93 16.52
N LEU A 182 18.38 -1.61 17.80
CA LEU A 182 19.41 -1.77 18.82
C LEU A 182 19.68 -3.26 19.04
N LEU A 183 20.92 -3.70 18.85
CA LEU A 183 21.35 -5.08 19.07
C LEU A 183 21.71 -5.30 20.53
N THR A 184 21.02 -6.24 21.18
CA THR A 184 21.32 -6.66 22.55
C THR A 184 22.09 -7.99 22.58
N GLU A 185 21.93 -8.81 21.55
CA GLU A 185 22.70 -10.03 21.33
C GLU A 185 23.72 -9.83 20.21
N LYS A 186 24.89 -10.44 20.35
CA LYS A 186 25.98 -10.29 19.37
C LYS A 186 25.55 -10.81 18.00
N GLN A 187 25.38 -9.88 17.06
CA GLN A 187 25.14 -10.14 15.64
C GLN A 187 23.93 -11.04 15.38
N ALA A 188 22.89 -10.92 16.22
CA ALA A 188 21.65 -11.66 16.05
C ALA A 188 20.44 -10.76 16.36
N PHE A 189 19.35 -11.03 15.68
CA PHE A 189 18.04 -10.45 15.98
C PHE A 189 16.95 -11.50 15.71
N TYR A 190 15.72 -11.17 16.06
CA TYR A 190 14.61 -12.12 16.04
C TYR A 190 13.44 -11.56 15.26
N VAL A 191 12.79 -12.41 14.47
CA VAL A 191 11.69 -12.02 13.59
C VAL A 191 10.45 -12.87 13.85
N SER A 192 9.28 -12.24 13.88
CA SER A 192 7.99 -12.92 13.95
C SER A 192 7.06 -12.35 12.87
N LEU A 193 6.41 -13.23 12.12
CA LEU A 193 5.55 -12.86 11.00
C LEU A 193 4.09 -12.91 11.45
N SER A 194 3.23 -12.03 10.91
CA SER A 194 1.80 -12.01 11.26
C SER A 194 0.99 -13.19 10.74
N ASN A 195 1.60 -14.09 9.98
CA ASN A 195 1.00 -15.32 9.50
C ASN A 195 2.09 -16.31 9.08
N PRO A 196 1.94 -17.63 9.35
CA PRO A 196 2.92 -18.64 8.94
C PRO A 196 3.05 -18.81 7.41
N ASN A 197 2.06 -18.38 6.62
CA ASN A 197 2.08 -18.45 5.15
C ASN A 197 2.65 -17.18 4.50
N LEU A 198 3.33 -16.32 5.28
CA LEU A 198 4.06 -15.19 4.72
C LEU A 198 5.41 -15.66 4.18
N HIS A 199 5.69 -15.26 2.96
CA HIS A 199 7.04 -15.28 2.43
C HIS A 199 7.75 -13.98 2.78
N TYR A 200 9.05 -14.05 3.01
CA TYR A 200 9.83 -12.89 3.39
C TYR A 200 11.27 -12.97 2.88
N GLU A 201 11.86 -11.80 2.73
CA GLU A 201 13.29 -11.56 2.50
C GLU A 201 13.72 -10.55 3.56
N ILE A 202 14.82 -10.82 4.27
CA ILE A 202 15.34 -9.92 5.30
C ILE A 202 16.87 -9.90 5.27
N GLY A 203 17.44 -8.72 5.47
CA GLY A 203 18.88 -8.53 5.45
C GLY A 203 19.29 -7.29 6.23
N VAL A 204 20.56 -7.25 6.63
CA VAL A 204 21.16 -6.06 7.23
C VAL A 204 21.85 -5.26 6.13
N ILE A 205 21.51 -3.98 6.03
CA ILE A 205 22.00 -3.08 4.97
C ILE A 205 22.94 -1.99 5.51
N GLY A 206 23.14 -1.92 6.82
CA GLY A 206 24.05 -0.98 7.47
C GLY A 206 24.10 -1.20 8.98
N TRP A 207 25.05 -0.56 9.65
CA TRP A 207 25.24 -0.63 11.09
C TRP A 207 25.89 0.66 11.61
N GLU A 208 25.76 0.88 12.92
CA GLU A 208 26.37 2.00 13.63
C GLU A 208 27.06 1.50 14.91
N PHE A 209 28.06 2.26 15.36
CA PHE A 209 28.74 2.08 16.64
C PHE A 209 28.27 3.18 17.59
N GLU A 210 28.12 2.86 18.87
CA GLU A 210 27.84 3.85 19.92
C GLU A 210 29.13 4.55 20.37
#